data_AF-A0A1F9ZHR7-F1
#
_entry.id   AF-A0A1F9ZHR7-F1
#
_cell.length_a   1.000
_cell.length_b   1.000
_cell.length_c   1.000
_cell.angle_alpha   90.00
_cell.angle_beta   90.00
_cell.angle_gamma   90.00
#
_symmetry.space_group_name_H-M   'P 1'
#
loop_
_entity.id
_entity.type
_entity.pdbx_description
1 polymer ?
#
loop_
_entity_poly.entity_id
_entity_poly.type
_entity_poly.pdbx_seq_one_letter_code
_entity_poly.pdbx_strand_id
1 'polypeptide(L)'
;MPAPSKKAPKAVLLKLFILDAHGGYAGEYAVDAECVVEYGDVLKAIPESGLRDQQTVYLGENMATAFHGEKMSLVAITRGPIGPEDLAWVSATLTVTEAHLLEATETGAPGPGPDKAVLESLSSALEKREAQLADRERALAEAEGRAKRAADEARAAVEAELASLREQLAQAQARLEQEKNRAEVERVVRVAVPASPGPGTDEERRQLDKDRKMVQRRALDLLDREEKLRAREMEVASDAEYLVRIEKEKEALRAELEAAKKANPPGFDPEAARREIDQRVKILQQKALDLLDREERLRKEREDLERRAAEE
;
A
#
# COMPACT_ATOMS: atom_id res chain seq x y z
N MET A 1 -17.54 27.86 43.76
CA MET A 1 -17.82 27.05 42.55
C MET A 1 -16.48 26.78 41.88
N PRO A 2 -15.89 25.58 41.98
CA PRO A 2 -14.72 25.25 41.17
C PRO A 2 -15.13 25.18 39.69
N ALA A 3 -14.32 25.79 38.83
CA ALA A 3 -14.58 25.83 37.39
C ALA A 3 -14.60 24.40 36.81
N PRO A 4 -15.46 24.11 35.82
CA PRO A 4 -15.49 22.79 35.18
C PRO A 4 -14.14 22.54 34.51
N SER A 5 -13.45 21.48 34.94
CA SER A 5 -12.20 21.02 34.34
C SER A 5 -12.45 20.68 32.87
N LYS A 6 -11.87 21.47 31.95
CA LYS A 6 -11.85 21.12 30.53
C LYS A 6 -11.13 19.78 30.41
N LYS A 7 -11.84 18.73 30.04
CA LYS A 7 -11.24 17.41 29.77
C LYS A 7 -10.20 17.61 28.68
N ALA A 8 -8.93 17.33 28.98
CA ALA A 8 -7.87 17.38 27.99
C ALA A 8 -8.21 16.39 26.85
N PRO A 9 -7.94 16.74 25.58
CA PRO A 9 -8.17 15.84 24.47
C PRO A 9 -7.33 14.57 24.67
N LYS A 10 -7.99 13.41 24.56
CA LYS A 10 -7.35 12.09 24.71
C LYS A 10 -6.32 11.88 23.60
N ALA A 11 -5.13 11.40 23.95
CA ALA A 11 -4.11 11.05 22.96
C ALA A 11 -4.63 9.99 21.98
N VAL A 12 -4.35 10.18 20.70
CA VAL A 12 -4.62 9.20 19.65
C VAL A 12 -3.31 8.56 19.25
N LEU A 13 -3.19 7.24 19.43
CA LEU A 13 -2.02 6.48 18.99
C LEU A 13 -2.06 6.29 17.47
N LEU A 14 -0.98 6.68 16.80
CA LEU A 14 -0.85 6.60 15.34
C LEU A 14 0.10 5.47 14.93
N LYS A 15 1.25 5.36 15.60
CA LYS A 15 2.31 4.41 15.22
C LYS A 15 3.16 4.04 16.44
N LEU A 16 3.67 2.82 16.46
CA LEU A 16 4.61 2.33 17.46
C LEU A 16 5.89 1.87 16.76
N PHE A 17 7.03 2.35 17.22
CA PHE A 17 8.33 1.81 16.85
C PHE A 17 8.79 0.85 17.95
N ILE A 18 9.28 -0.32 17.54
CA ILE A 18 9.80 -1.35 18.42
C ILE A 18 11.32 -1.34 18.29
N LEU A 19 12.00 -1.17 19.41
CA LEU A 19 13.44 -1.13 19.51
C LEU A 19 13.95 -2.32 20.32
N ASP A 20 15.12 -2.80 19.94
CA ASP A 20 15.85 -3.82 20.70
C ASP A 20 16.45 -3.25 22.00
N ALA A 21 17.08 -4.12 22.79
CA ALA A 21 17.73 -3.76 24.06
C ALA A 21 18.85 -2.70 23.93
N HIS A 22 19.35 -2.46 22.72
CA HIS A 22 20.42 -1.51 22.42
C HIS A 22 19.89 -0.22 21.76
N GLY A 23 18.57 -0.07 21.61
CA GLY A 23 17.96 1.06 20.91
C GLY A 23 18.03 0.95 19.38
N GLY A 24 18.41 -0.22 18.87
CA GLY A 24 18.35 -0.58 17.46
C GLY A 24 16.92 -0.81 17.00
N TYR A 25 16.62 -0.42 15.76
CA TYR A 25 15.29 -0.59 15.18
C TYR A 25 14.98 -2.07 14.94
N ALA A 26 13.96 -2.61 15.61
CA ALA A 26 13.52 -3.99 15.48
C ALA A 26 12.25 -4.13 14.60
N GLY A 27 11.43 -3.08 14.54
CA GLY A 27 10.24 -3.06 13.68
C GLY A 27 9.29 -1.91 13.98
N GLU A 28 8.17 -1.87 13.27
CA GLU A 28 7.12 -0.88 13.47
C GLU A 28 5.73 -1.49 13.39
N TYR A 29 4.80 -0.89 14.11
CA TYR A 29 3.39 -1.21 14.07
C TYR A 29 2.59 0.07 13.81
N ALA A 30 2.06 0.20 12.61
CA ALA A 30 1.20 1.31 12.21
C ALA A 30 -0.24 1.04 12.62
N VAL A 31 -0.76 1.84 13.56
CA VAL A 31 -2.18 1.81 13.96
C VAL A 31 -3.00 2.60 12.95
N ASP A 32 -2.44 3.71 12.48
CA ASP A 32 -2.97 4.54 11.41
C ASP A 32 -2.03 4.46 10.20
N ALA A 33 -2.55 3.93 9.08
CA ALA A 33 -1.81 3.77 7.83
C ALA A 33 -1.51 5.11 7.14
N GLU A 34 -2.20 6.20 7.51
CA GLU A 34 -1.92 7.55 7.00
C GLU A 34 -0.77 8.25 7.76
N CYS A 35 -0.25 7.63 8.83
CA CYS A 35 0.87 8.16 9.58
C CYS A 35 2.20 8.01 8.83
N VAL A 36 2.67 9.10 8.22
CA VAL A 36 3.93 9.18 7.45
C VAL A 36 5.20 9.35 8.30
N VAL A 37 5.11 9.26 9.64
CA VAL A 37 6.29 9.42 10.50
C VAL A 37 7.18 8.18 10.36
N GLU A 38 8.44 8.40 9.97
CA GLU A 38 9.46 7.36 9.88
C GLU A 38 10.38 7.37 11.12
N TYR A 39 11.01 6.24 11.42
CA TYR A 39 11.94 6.13 12.53
C TYR A 39 13.11 7.12 12.41
N GLY A 40 13.55 7.41 11.18
CA GLY A 40 14.59 8.40 10.92
C GLY A 40 14.21 9.83 11.35
N ASP A 41 12.92 10.19 11.33
CA ASP A 41 12.47 11.50 11.79
C ASP A 41 12.40 11.60 13.30
N VAL A 42 12.11 10.47 13.96
CA VAL A 42 12.21 10.36 15.41
C VAL A 42 13.66 10.56 15.85
N LEU A 43 14.61 9.85 15.22
CA LEU A 43 16.04 9.96 15.55
C LEU A 43 16.59 11.39 15.43
N LYS A 44 16.16 12.15 14.41
CA LYS A 44 16.57 13.55 14.24
C LYS A 44 16.09 14.47 15.36
N ALA A 45 14.98 14.13 16.00
CA ALA A 45 14.39 14.93 17.07
C ALA A 45 14.89 14.52 18.47
N ILE A 46 15.52 13.35 18.58
CA ILE A 46 16.09 12.86 19.84
C ILE A 46 17.34 13.70 20.19
N PRO A 47 17.45 14.23 21.42
CA PRO A 47 18.67 14.90 21.87
C PRO A 47 19.84 13.91 21.93
N GLU A 48 21.08 14.38 21.78
CA GLU A 48 22.29 13.52 21.79
C GLU A 48 22.44 12.67 23.06
N SER A 49 21.78 13.07 24.16
CA SER A 49 21.69 12.31 25.41
C SER A 49 20.75 11.11 25.38
N GLY A 50 20.03 10.89 24.27
CA GLY A 50 18.94 9.92 24.17
C GLY A 50 17.62 10.41 24.80
N LEU A 51 16.55 9.66 24.53
CA LEU A 51 15.26 9.81 25.21
C LEU A 51 15.30 9.06 26.54
N ARG A 52 14.83 9.69 27.62
CA ARG A 52 14.58 8.99 28.89
C ARG A 52 13.23 8.28 28.85
N ASP A 53 13.03 7.36 29.80
CA ASP A 53 11.74 6.71 29.97
C ASP A 53 10.62 7.73 30.23
N GLN A 54 9.49 7.52 29.55
CA GLN A 54 8.30 8.39 29.53
C GLN A 54 8.57 9.82 29.06
N GLN A 55 9.73 10.08 28.44
CA GLN A 55 10.04 11.38 27.88
C GLN A 55 9.35 11.54 26.53
N THR A 56 8.70 12.68 26.34
CA THR A 56 8.05 13.04 25.09
C THR A 56 8.83 14.12 24.34
N VAL A 57 8.97 13.94 23.04
CA VAL A 57 9.55 14.91 22.09
C VAL A 57 8.50 15.28 21.05
N TYR A 58 8.54 16.53 20.60
CA TYR A 58 7.62 17.05 19.61
C TYR A 58 8.15 16.86 18.18
N LEU A 59 7.35 16.23 17.33
CA LEU A 59 7.57 16.01 15.91
C LEU A 59 6.54 16.82 15.10
N GLY A 60 6.56 18.15 15.28
CA GLY A 60 5.55 19.05 14.71
C GLY A 60 4.18 18.85 15.35
N GLU A 61 3.24 18.26 14.59
CA GLU A 61 1.87 17.99 15.05
C GLU A 61 1.74 16.69 15.85
N ASN A 62 2.75 15.82 15.76
CA ASN A 62 2.81 14.55 16.45
C ASN A 62 3.79 14.62 17.64
N MET A 63 3.61 13.71 18.60
CA MET A 63 4.45 13.59 19.78
C MET A 63 5.03 12.18 19.81
N ALA A 64 6.33 12.05 20.06
CA ALA A 64 7.02 10.77 20.23
C ALA A 64 7.34 10.58 21.71
N THR A 65 6.78 9.55 22.33
CA THR A 65 7.04 9.21 23.73
C THR A 65 7.77 7.88 23.81
N ALA A 66 8.94 7.86 24.45
CA ALA A 66 9.71 6.64 24.64
C ALA A 66 9.29 5.92 25.93
N PHE A 67 9.24 4.59 25.85
CA PHE A 67 9.02 3.68 26.95
C PHE A 67 10.14 2.65 26.93
N HIS A 68 10.96 2.61 27.98
CA HIS A 68 12.11 1.71 28.05
C HIS A 68 11.77 0.53 28.95
N GLY A 69 11.87 -0.68 28.40
CA GLY A 69 11.84 -1.93 29.14
C GLY A 69 13.25 -2.49 29.34
N GLU A 70 13.35 -3.66 29.96
CA GLU A 70 14.64 -4.31 30.22
C GLU A 70 15.25 -4.95 28.96
N LYS A 71 14.42 -5.40 28.03
CA LYS A 71 14.84 -6.15 26.82
C LYS A 71 14.41 -5.48 25.52
N MET A 72 13.37 -4.65 25.56
CA MET A 72 12.88 -3.92 24.41
C MET A 72 12.43 -2.53 24.83
N SER A 73 12.52 -1.59 23.90
CA SER A 73 12.00 -0.23 24.09
C SER A 73 10.94 0.07 23.03
N LEU A 74 9.96 0.87 23.39
CA LEU A 74 8.89 1.29 22.49
C LEU A 74 8.93 2.81 22.33
N VAL A 75 8.71 3.29 21.11
CA VAL A 75 8.45 4.72 20.88
C VAL A 75 7.06 4.88 20.28
N ALA A 76 6.16 5.49 21.07
CA ALA A 76 4.79 5.74 20.68
C ALA A 76 4.65 7.10 20.02
N ILE A 77 4.10 7.11 18.81
CA ILE A 77 3.74 8.32 18.06
C ILE A 77 2.27 8.61 18.30
N THR A 78 1.98 9.72 18.98
CA THR A 78 0.63 10.13 19.32
C THR A 78 0.28 11.52 18.82
N ARG A 79 -1.01 11.75 18.54
CA ARG A 79 -1.58 13.08 18.39
C ARG A 79 -2.16 13.52 19.73
N GLY A 80 -1.52 14.52 20.35
CA GLY A 80 -1.87 15.01 21.69
C GLY A 80 -1.10 14.32 22.83
N PRO A 81 -1.14 14.91 24.04
CA PRO A 81 -0.37 14.45 25.19
C PRO A 81 -0.95 13.19 25.80
N ILE A 82 -0.07 12.22 26.09
CA ILE A 82 -0.43 10.97 26.76
C ILE A 82 -0.73 11.27 28.24
N GLY A 83 -1.86 10.76 28.75
CA GLY A 83 -2.23 10.92 30.16
C GLY A 83 -1.44 9.99 31.08
N PRO A 84 -1.38 10.28 32.39
CA PRO A 84 -0.64 9.44 33.35
C PRO A 84 -1.22 8.01 33.48
N GLU A 85 -2.53 7.85 33.28
CA GLU A 85 -3.16 6.53 33.26
C GLU A 85 -2.71 5.70 32.05
N ASP A 86 -2.63 6.33 30.87
CA ASP A 86 -2.17 5.68 29.65
C ASP A 86 -0.68 5.30 29.76
N LEU A 87 0.15 6.14 30.38
CA LEU A 87 1.56 5.83 30.67
C LEU A 87 1.70 4.59 31.56
N ALA A 88 0.87 4.48 32.60
CA ALA A 88 0.87 3.33 33.51
C ALA A 88 0.46 2.04 32.79
N TRP A 89 -0.54 2.11 31.91
CA TRP A 89 -0.97 0.97 31.09
C TRP A 89 0.11 0.51 30.11
N VAL A 90 0.78 1.44 29.43
CA VAL A 90 1.86 1.10 28.49
C VAL A 90 3.02 0.44 29.23
N SER A 91 3.42 1.00 30.37
CA SER A 91 4.51 0.45 31.19
C SER A 91 4.18 -0.95 31.73
N ALA A 92 2.96 -1.16 32.22
CA ALA A 92 2.49 -2.47 32.68
C ALA A 92 2.44 -3.50 31.53
N THR A 93 1.94 -3.08 30.37
CA THR A 93 1.89 -3.93 29.17
C THR A 93 3.29 -4.33 28.72
N LEU A 94 4.23 -3.38 28.68
CA LEU A 94 5.62 -3.64 28.32
C LEU A 94 6.25 -4.67 29.26
N THR A 95 6.05 -4.50 30.56
CA THR A 95 6.54 -5.44 31.60
C THR A 95 5.97 -6.84 31.41
N VAL A 96 4.66 -6.97 31.16
CA VAL A 96 4.02 -8.28 30.90
C VAL A 96 4.54 -8.90 29.60
N THR A 97 4.70 -8.12 28.54
CA THR A 97 5.23 -8.63 27.27
C THR A 97 6.66 -9.12 27.41
N GLU A 98 7.50 -8.42 28.19
CA GLU A 98 8.87 -8.85 28.47
C GLU A 98 8.91 -10.11 29.34
N ALA A 99 8.00 -10.25 30.31
CA ALA A 99 7.85 -11.47 31.11
C ALA A 99 7.44 -12.68 30.24
N HIS A 100 6.56 -12.49 29.26
CA HIS A 100 6.20 -13.56 28.32
C HIS A 100 7.34 -13.91 27.36
N LEU A 101 8.17 -12.93 26.98
CA LEU A 101 9.41 -13.18 26.23
C LEU A 101 10.46 -13.92 27.08
N LEU A 102 10.48 -13.68 28.39
CA LEU A 102 11.27 -14.44 29.37
C LEU A 102 10.80 -15.90 29.46
N GLU A 103 9.50 -16.17 29.57
CA GLU A 103 9.00 -17.56 29.61
C GLU A 103 9.32 -18.36 28.33
N ALA A 104 9.34 -17.69 27.17
CA ALA A 104 9.77 -18.27 25.91
C ALA A 104 11.28 -18.54 25.82
N THR A 105 12.09 -17.90 26.68
CA THR A 105 13.56 -18.05 26.71
C THR A 105 14.10 -18.80 27.93
N GLU A 106 13.36 -18.85 29.04
CA GLU A 106 13.77 -19.48 30.31
C GLU A 106 13.19 -20.88 30.54
N THR A 107 12.35 -21.39 29.63
CA THR A 107 11.99 -22.83 29.60
C THR A 107 13.10 -23.71 28.98
N GLY A 108 14.34 -23.23 28.99
CA GLY A 108 15.56 -23.96 28.63
C GLY A 108 16.14 -24.80 29.78
N ALA A 109 15.33 -25.68 30.38
CA ALA A 109 15.85 -26.94 30.94
C ALA A 109 15.63 -28.04 29.86
N PRO A 110 16.54 -29.02 29.70
CA PRO A 110 16.52 -29.93 28.56
C PRO A 110 15.37 -30.93 28.70
N GLY A 111 14.18 -30.53 28.27
CA GLY A 111 13.14 -31.46 27.87
C GLY A 111 13.59 -32.19 26.59
N PRO A 112 13.06 -33.40 26.31
CA PRO A 112 13.38 -34.08 25.06
C PRO A 112 13.02 -33.13 23.91
N GLY A 113 14.01 -32.81 23.08
CA GLY A 113 13.81 -31.95 21.91
C GLY A 113 12.69 -32.49 21.01
N PRO A 114 12.09 -31.65 20.16
CA PRO A 114 11.02 -32.07 19.26
C PRO A 114 11.44 -33.34 18.49
N ASP A 115 10.57 -34.36 18.50
CA ASP A 115 10.85 -35.67 17.92
C ASP A 115 11.44 -35.53 16.51
N LYS A 116 12.53 -36.25 16.23
CA LYS A 116 13.23 -36.20 14.94
C LYS A 116 12.29 -36.45 13.75
N ALA A 117 11.27 -37.27 13.94
CA ALA A 117 10.21 -37.53 12.95
C ALA A 117 9.33 -36.30 12.65
N VAL A 118 9.11 -35.43 13.64
CA VAL A 118 8.37 -34.16 13.46
C VAL A 118 9.22 -33.17 12.67
N LEU A 119 10.52 -33.08 12.95
CA LEU A 119 11.45 -32.22 12.20
C LEU A 119 11.61 -32.68 10.74
N GLU A 120 11.73 -33.99 10.50
CA GLU A 120 11.80 -34.56 9.15
C GLU A 120 10.47 -34.40 8.38
N SER A 121 9.33 -34.48 9.08
CA SER A 121 8.01 -34.18 8.50
C SER A 121 7.91 -32.72 8.08
N LEU A 122 8.34 -31.79 8.94
CA LEU A 122 8.35 -30.36 8.63
C LEU A 122 9.32 -30.02 7.50
N SER A 123 10.52 -30.60 7.46
CA SER A 123 11.47 -30.38 6.36
C SER A 123 10.91 -30.89 5.03
N SER A 124 10.31 -32.09 5.01
CA SER A 124 9.68 -32.62 3.79
C SER A 124 8.46 -31.81 3.35
N ALA A 125 7.72 -31.21 4.29
CA ALA A 125 6.61 -30.33 4.00
C ALA A 125 7.08 -28.98 3.42
N LEU A 126 8.21 -28.47 3.89
CA LEU A 126 8.86 -27.26 3.36
C LEU A 126 9.39 -27.50 1.95
N GLU A 127 10.13 -28.58 1.70
CA GLU A 127 10.63 -28.94 0.37
C GLU A 127 9.48 -29.10 -0.65
N LYS A 128 8.37 -29.73 -0.25
CA LYS A 128 7.18 -29.83 -1.09
C LYS A 128 6.56 -28.48 -1.38
N ARG A 129 6.55 -27.56 -0.41
CA ARG A 129 6.06 -26.19 -0.59
C ARG A 129 6.98 -25.39 -1.52
N GLU A 130 8.29 -25.51 -1.36
CA GLU A 130 9.28 -24.86 -2.21
C GLU A 130 9.15 -25.34 -3.66
N ALA A 131 8.99 -26.65 -3.90
CA ALA A 131 8.73 -27.17 -5.24
C ALA A 131 7.42 -26.64 -5.83
N GLN A 132 6.34 -26.58 -5.05
CA GLN A 132 5.06 -26.00 -5.48
C GLN A 132 5.15 -24.51 -5.80
N LEU A 133 5.97 -23.76 -5.05
CA LEU A 133 6.22 -22.35 -5.31
C LEU A 133 7.03 -22.16 -6.59
N ALA A 134 8.09 -22.95 -6.79
CA ALA A 134 8.89 -22.90 -8.01
C ALA A 134 8.07 -23.22 -9.27
N ASP A 135 7.15 -24.20 -9.20
CA ASP A 135 6.25 -24.53 -10.30
C ASP A 135 5.24 -23.40 -10.58
N ARG A 136 4.72 -22.75 -9.54
CA ARG A 136 3.83 -21.58 -9.68
C ARG A 136 4.56 -20.38 -10.29
N GLU A 137 5.79 -20.12 -9.87
CA GLU A 137 6.63 -19.05 -10.42
C GLU A 137 6.92 -19.29 -11.91
N ARG A 138 7.25 -20.53 -12.30
CA ARG A 138 7.43 -20.88 -13.72
C ARG A 138 6.14 -20.67 -14.53
N ALA A 139 4.99 -21.11 -14.01
CA ALA A 139 3.71 -20.94 -14.68
C ALA A 139 3.32 -19.45 -14.85
N LEU A 140 3.62 -18.62 -13.85
CA LEU A 140 3.42 -17.17 -13.93
C LEU A 140 4.36 -16.54 -14.97
N ALA A 141 5.64 -16.91 -14.97
CA ALA A 141 6.59 -16.41 -15.97
C ALA A 141 6.17 -16.77 -17.42
N GLU A 142 5.65 -17.97 -17.63
CA GLU A 142 5.10 -18.40 -18.93
C GLU A 142 3.81 -17.65 -19.30
N ALA A 143 2.93 -17.36 -18.34
CA ALA A 143 1.71 -16.58 -18.55
C ALA A 143 2.03 -15.12 -18.91
N GLU A 144 2.97 -14.51 -18.19
CA GLU A 144 3.47 -13.16 -18.50
C GLU A 144 4.13 -13.10 -19.88
N GLY A 145 4.94 -14.11 -20.23
CA GLY A 145 5.54 -14.22 -21.55
C GLY A 145 4.49 -14.29 -22.66
N ARG A 146 3.41 -15.05 -22.47
CA ARG A 146 2.28 -15.11 -23.41
C ARG A 146 1.51 -13.80 -23.49
N ALA A 147 1.24 -13.14 -22.37
CA ALA A 147 0.54 -11.86 -22.34
C ALA A 147 1.34 -10.75 -23.07
N LYS A 148 2.67 -10.72 -22.88
CA LYS A 148 3.55 -9.79 -23.59
C LYS A 148 3.50 -10.00 -25.10
N ARG A 149 3.65 -11.26 -25.56
CA ARG A 149 3.56 -11.58 -27.00
C ARG A 149 2.21 -11.19 -27.60
N ALA A 150 1.11 -11.50 -26.91
CA ALA A 150 -0.23 -11.12 -27.37
C ALA A 150 -0.41 -9.59 -27.46
N ALA A 151 0.17 -8.83 -26.51
CA ALA A 151 0.14 -7.38 -26.55
C ALA A 151 0.98 -6.81 -27.72
N ASP A 152 2.14 -7.39 -27.99
CA ASP A 152 3.01 -7.00 -29.10
C ASP A 152 2.35 -7.32 -30.45
N GLU A 153 1.71 -8.49 -30.58
CA GLU A 153 0.94 -8.87 -31.78
C GLU A 153 -0.24 -7.92 -32.01
N ALA A 154 -0.98 -7.54 -30.95
CA ALA A 154 -2.07 -6.58 -31.05
C ALA A 154 -1.60 -5.18 -31.48
N ARG A 155 -0.46 -4.72 -30.95
CA ARG A 155 0.17 -3.45 -31.36
C ARG A 155 0.58 -3.48 -32.83
N ALA A 156 1.26 -4.55 -33.25
CA ALA A 156 1.68 -4.72 -34.64
C ALA A 156 0.48 -4.75 -35.61
N ALA A 157 -0.64 -5.36 -35.21
CA ALA A 157 -1.86 -5.37 -36.00
C ALA A 157 -2.45 -3.95 -36.15
N VAL A 158 -2.56 -3.20 -35.07
CA VAL A 158 -3.05 -1.80 -35.10
C VAL A 158 -2.13 -0.90 -35.94
N GLU A 159 -0.82 -1.06 -35.80
CA GLU A 159 0.15 -0.31 -36.61
C GLU A 159 0.02 -0.62 -38.11
N ALA A 160 -0.20 -1.89 -38.47
CA ALA A 160 -0.44 -2.30 -39.85
C ALA A 160 -1.75 -1.71 -40.40
N GLU A 161 -2.82 -1.70 -39.60
CA GLU A 161 -4.09 -1.06 -39.96
C GLU A 161 -3.92 0.45 -40.17
N LEU A 162 -3.23 1.15 -39.26
CA LEU A 162 -2.94 2.58 -39.41
C LEU A 162 -2.08 2.88 -40.64
N ALA A 163 -1.10 2.05 -40.95
CA ALA A 163 -0.29 2.19 -42.15
C ALA A 163 -1.16 2.05 -43.42
N SER A 164 -2.05 1.06 -43.43
CA SER A 164 -2.99 0.84 -44.55
C SER A 164 -3.95 2.03 -44.75
N LEU A 165 -4.47 2.61 -43.66
CA LEU A 165 -5.35 3.78 -43.70
C LEU A 165 -4.62 5.03 -44.19
N ARG A 166 -3.36 5.23 -43.76
CA ARG A 166 -2.53 6.33 -44.25
C ARG A 166 -2.27 6.22 -45.75
N GLU A 167 -2.00 5.01 -46.24
CA GLU A 167 -1.82 4.77 -47.67
C GLU A 167 -3.11 5.05 -48.46
N GLN A 168 -4.26 4.57 -47.98
CA GLN A 168 -5.56 4.85 -48.60
C GLN A 168 -5.86 6.35 -48.64
N LEU A 169 -5.54 7.09 -47.57
CA LEU A 169 -5.73 8.53 -47.50
C LEU A 169 -4.80 9.27 -48.48
N ALA A 170 -3.52 8.87 -48.57
CA ALA A 170 -2.58 9.42 -49.53
C ALA A 170 -3.02 9.17 -50.99
N GLN A 171 -3.52 7.96 -51.29
CA GLN A 171 -4.07 7.63 -52.60
C GLN A 171 -5.33 8.46 -52.91
N ALA A 172 -6.21 8.68 -51.94
CA ALA A 172 -7.40 9.51 -52.11
C ALA A 172 -7.04 10.98 -52.35
N GLN A 173 -6.06 11.52 -51.62
CA GLN A 173 -5.54 12.87 -51.83
C GLN A 173 -4.91 13.03 -53.22
N ALA A 174 -4.07 12.08 -53.65
CA ALA A 174 -3.47 12.10 -54.98
C ALA A 174 -4.53 12.05 -56.10
N ARG A 175 -5.62 11.29 -55.92
CA ARG A 175 -6.75 11.29 -56.88
C ARG A 175 -7.43 12.65 -56.95
N LEU A 176 -7.71 13.27 -55.81
CA LEU A 176 -8.30 14.61 -55.75
C LEU A 176 -7.39 15.67 -56.40
N GLU A 177 -6.08 15.59 -56.19
CA GLU A 177 -5.12 16.49 -56.84
C GLU A 177 -5.09 16.28 -58.36
N GLN A 178 -5.10 15.02 -58.83
CA GLN A 178 -5.19 14.72 -60.26
C GLN A 178 -6.49 15.24 -60.88
N GLU A 179 -7.62 15.10 -60.18
CA GLU A 179 -8.91 15.66 -60.63
C GLU A 179 -8.88 17.19 -60.69
N LYS A 180 -8.30 17.86 -59.68
CA LYS A 180 -8.09 19.30 -59.69
C LYS A 180 -7.20 19.73 -60.85
N ASN A 181 -6.05 19.07 -61.04
CA ASN A 181 -5.13 19.38 -62.14
C ASN A 181 -5.80 19.16 -63.50
N ARG A 182 -6.61 18.10 -63.67
CA ARG A 182 -7.38 17.88 -64.90
C ARG A 182 -8.42 18.98 -65.12
N ALA A 183 -9.16 19.37 -64.08
CA ALA A 183 -10.15 20.44 -64.17
C ALA A 183 -9.50 21.81 -64.43
N GLU A 184 -8.31 22.08 -63.88
CA GLU A 184 -7.52 23.27 -64.18
C GLU A 184 -7.01 23.28 -65.62
N VAL A 185 -6.47 22.16 -66.12
CA VAL A 185 -6.06 22.03 -67.52
C VAL A 185 -7.25 22.22 -68.45
N GLU A 186 -8.41 21.63 -68.15
CA GLU A 186 -9.63 21.80 -68.93
C GLU A 186 -10.13 23.26 -68.93
N ARG A 187 -10.01 23.96 -67.79
CA ARG A 187 -10.29 25.40 -67.71
C ARG A 187 -9.31 26.22 -68.55
N VAL A 188 -8.01 25.93 -68.50
CA VAL A 188 -6.99 26.64 -69.30
C VAL A 188 -7.20 26.42 -70.79
N VAL A 189 -7.54 25.19 -71.20
CA VAL A 189 -7.85 24.85 -72.60
C VAL A 189 -9.12 25.56 -73.08
N ARG A 190 -10.15 25.71 -72.23
CA ARG A 190 -11.36 26.49 -72.57
C ARG A 190 -11.12 28.01 -72.66
N VAL A 191 -10.09 28.54 -72.01
CA VAL A 191 -9.80 29.99 -71.96
C VAL A 191 -8.78 30.42 -73.03
N ALA A 192 -8.19 29.50 -73.79
CA ALA A 192 -7.25 29.81 -74.88
C ALA A 192 -7.94 30.35 -76.15
N VAL A 193 -8.47 31.58 -76.06
CA VAL A 193 -8.63 32.55 -77.15
C VAL A 193 -7.53 33.61 -76.93
N PRO A 194 -6.78 34.08 -77.94
CA PRO A 194 -5.52 34.77 -77.71
C PRO A 194 -5.76 36.14 -77.09
N ALA A 195 -5.34 36.32 -75.83
CA ALA A 195 -5.18 37.61 -75.20
C ALA A 195 -3.70 38.00 -75.22
N SER A 196 -3.45 39.15 -75.82
CA SER A 196 -2.15 39.81 -75.99
C SER A 196 -1.34 39.90 -74.68
N PRO A 197 0.00 39.79 -74.71
CA PRO A 197 0.82 39.90 -73.51
C PRO A 197 0.97 41.38 -73.10
N GLY A 198 0.24 41.78 -72.08
CA GLY A 198 0.49 43.03 -71.35
C GLY A 198 1.59 42.84 -70.32
N PRO A 199 2.56 43.76 -70.18
CA PRO A 199 3.57 43.69 -69.15
C PRO A 199 2.92 43.98 -67.79
N GLY A 200 2.82 42.95 -66.95
CA GLY A 200 2.35 43.10 -65.57
C GLY A 200 3.15 44.18 -64.87
N THR A 201 2.46 45.18 -64.34
CA THR A 201 3.08 46.35 -63.72
C THR A 201 3.83 45.93 -62.45
N ASP A 202 4.92 46.64 -62.11
CA ASP A 202 5.75 46.31 -60.94
C ASP A 202 4.94 46.26 -59.61
N GLU A 203 3.77 46.90 -59.57
CA GLU A 203 2.84 46.86 -58.43
C GLU A 203 2.15 45.51 -58.28
N GLU A 204 1.74 44.86 -59.37
CA GLU A 204 1.13 43.52 -59.34
C GLU A 204 2.13 42.46 -58.86
N ARG A 205 3.40 42.58 -59.28
CA ARG A 205 4.48 41.70 -58.79
C ARG A 205 4.73 41.88 -57.29
N ARG A 206 4.72 43.12 -56.82
CA ARG A 206 4.83 43.43 -55.38
C ARG A 206 3.62 42.92 -54.58
N GLN A 207 2.43 42.94 -55.17
CA GLN A 207 1.21 42.41 -54.56
C GLN A 207 1.29 40.88 -54.44
N LEU A 208 1.69 40.19 -55.52
CA LEU A 208 1.87 38.73 -55.54
C LEU A 208 2.95 38.27 -54.55
N ASP A 209 4.05 39.01 -54.40
CA ASP A 209 5.09 38.70 -53.42
C ASP A 209 4.60 38.85 -51.96
N LYS A 210 3.72 39.83 -51.70
CA LYS A 210 3.07 39.98 -50.38
C LYS A 210 2.10 38.83 -50.10
N ASP A 211 1.28 38.47 -51.08
CA ASP A 211 0.33 37.37 -50.98
C ASP A 211 1.05 36.03 -50.78
N ARG A 212 2.14 35.80 -51.52
CA ARG A 212 3.01 34.62 -51.34
C ARG A 212 3.57 34.54 -49.93
N LYS A 213 4.08 35.65 -49.37
CA LYS A 213 4.59 35.69 -47.99
C LYS A 213 3.49 35.48 -46.96
N MET A 214 2.30 36.02 -47.20
CA MET A 214 1.14 35.83 -46.33
C MET A 214 0.66 34.38 -46.31
N VAL A 215 0.63 33.73 -47.48
CA VAL A 215 0.30 32.30 -47.61
C VAL A 215 1.36 31.42 -46.94
N GLN A 216 2.65 31.72 -47.16
CA GLN A 216 3.76 31.00 -46.52
C GLN A 216 3.70 31.11 -44.99
N ARG A 217 3.41 32.32 -44.47
CA ARG A 217 3.25 32.52 -43.03
C ARG A 217 2.05 31.76 -42.46
N ARG A 218 0.90 31.79 -43.15
CA ARG A 218 -0.27 31.00 -42.75
C ARG A 218 -0.01 29.49 -42.81
N ALA A 219 0.77 29.01 -43.78
CA ALA A 219 1.13 27.61 -43.86
C ALA A 219 2.01 27.17 -42.68
N LEU A 220 2.98 27.99 -42.27
CA LEU A 220 3.80 27.74 -41.09
C LEU A 220 2.98 27.78 -39.80
N ASP A 221 2.08 28.76 -39.66
CA ASP A 221 1.20 28.86 -38.49
C ASP A 221 0.24 27.65 -38.38
N LEU A 222 -0.18 27.08 -39.52
CA LEU A 222 -1.01 25.87 -39.54
C LEU A 222 -0.21 24.62 -39.14
N LEU A 223 1.04 24.49 -39.63
CA LEU A 223 1.93 23.39 -39.24
C LEU A 223 2.24 23.42 -37.74
N ASP A 224 2.56 24.60 -37.18
CA ASP A 224 2.83 24.75 -35.75
C ASP A 224 1.59 24.45 -34.88
N ARG A 225 0.38 24.77 -35.39
CA ARG A 225 -0.88 24.37 -34.75
C ARG A 225 -1.12 22.87 -34.84
N GLU A 226 -0.82 22.24 -35.97
CA GLU A 226 -0.95 20.81 -36.19
C GLU A 226 0.01 20.02 -35.28
N GLU A 227 1.25 20.46 -35.11
CA GLU A 227 2.20 19.88 -34.17
C GLU A 227 1.73 19.99 -32.72
N LYS A 228 1.19 21.14 -32.32
CA LYS A 228 0.59 21.34 -30.99
C LYS A 228 -0.64 20.47 -30.76
N LEU A 229 -1.46 20.26 -31.80
CA LEU A 229 -2.61 19.36 -31.73
C LEU A 229 -2.15 17.91 -31.58
N ARG A 230 -1.17 17.46 -32.35
CA ARG A 230 -0.59 16.11 -32.22
C ARG A 230 0.01 15.86 -30.83
N ALA A 231 0.71 16.85 -30.27
CA ALA A 231 1.24 16.73 -28.92
C ALA A 231 0.12 16.55 -27.87
N ARG A 232 -0.96 17.33 -27.99
CA ARG A 232 -2.14 17.20 -27.13
C ARG A 232 -2.89 15.89 -27.34
N GLU A 233 -2.97 15.39 -28.57
CA GLU A 233 -3.58 14.08 -28.87
C GLU A 233 -2.79 12.94 -28.23
N MET A 234 -1.45 13.01 -28.22
CA MET A 234 -0.63 12.03 -27.51
C MET A 234 -0.79 12.11 -26.00
N GLU A 235 -0.93 13.31 -25.44
CA GLU A 235 -1.19 13.52 -24.00
C GLU A 235 -2.55 12.93 -23.61
N VAL A 236 -3.60 13.24 -24.37
CA VAL A 236 -4.95 12.67 -24.18
C VAL A 236 -4.95 11.14 -24.32
N ALA A 237 -4.17 10.59 -25.26
CA ALA A 237 -4.01 9.15 -25.40
C ALA A 237 -3.33 8.53 -24.17
N SER A 238 -2.29 9.16 -23.63
CA SER A 238 -1.63 8.68 -22.40
C SER A 238 -2.53 8.76 -21.16
N ASP A 239 -3.33 9.83 -21.05
CA ASP A 239 -4.30 9.99 -19.97
C ASP A 239 -5.42 8.94 -20.06
N ALA A 240 -5.88 8.62 -21.28
CA ALA A 240 -6.86 7.57 -21.50
C ALA A 240 -6.32 6.19 -21.08
N GLU A 241 -5.07 5.88 -21.38
CA GLU A 241 -4.43 4.63 -20.93
C GLU A 241 -4.29 4.56 -19.40
N TYR A 242 -3.98 5.69 -18.76
CA TYR A 242 -3.89 5.79 -17.30
C TYR A 242 -5.27 5.58 -16.63
N LEU A 243 -6.33 6.21 -17.15
CA LEU A 243 -7.70 6.02 -16.66
C LEU A 243 -8.15 4.56 -16.78
N VAL A 244 -7.84 3.89 -17.89
CA VAL A 244 -8.15 2.46 -18.08
C VAL A 244 -7.42 1.57 -17.06
N ARG A 245 -6.19 1.91 -16.66
CA ARG A 245 -5.47 1.17 -15.59
C ARG A 245 -6.14 1.36 -14.23
N ILE A 246 -6.49 2.59 -13.87
CA ILE A 246 -7.18 2.88 -12.60
C ILE A 246 -8.55 2.19 -12.55
N GLU A 247 -9.30 2.18 -13.64
CA GLU A 247 -10.61 1.49 -13.69
C GLU A 247 -10.46 -0.01 -13.45
N LYS A 248 -9.45 -0.66 -14.05
CA LYS A 248 -9.15 -2.08 -13.82
C LYS A 248 -8.74 -2.36 -12.38
N GLU A 249 -7.90 -1.52 -11.78
CA GLU A 249 -7.50 -1.66 -10.37
C GLU A 249 -8.70 -1.49 -9.43
N LYS A 250 -9.58 -0.52 -9.71
CA LYS A 250 -10.81 -0.29 -8.94
C LYS A 250 -11.79 -1.45 -9.06
N GLU A 251 -11.91 -2.06 -10.23
CA GLU A 251 -12.74 -3.26 -10.43
C GLU A 251 -12.15 -4.48 -9.72
N ALA A 252 -10.83 -4.67 -9.76
CA ALA A 252 -10.14 -5.73 -9.04
C ALA A 252 -10.35 -5.60 -7.52
N LEU A 253 -10.15 -4.41 -6.96
CA LEU A 253 -10.37 -4.15 -5.53
C LEU A 253 -11.84 -4.35 -5.13
N ARG A 254 -12.80 -3.96 -5.98
CA ARG A 254 -14.23 -4.23 -5.73
C ARG A 254 -14.54 -5.73 -5.75
N ALA A 255 -13.93 -6.48 -6.66
CA ALA A 255 -14.09 -7.93 -6.74
C ALA A 255 -13.48 -8.63 -5.52
N GLU A 256 -12.30 -8.18 -5.04
CA GLU A 256 -11.66 -8.67 -3.82
C GLU A 256 -12.51 -8.37 -2.58
N LEU A 257 -13.10 -7.18 -2.49
CA LEU A 257 -13.94 -6.78 -1.36
C LEU A 257 -15.26 -7.57 -1.33
N GLU A 258 -15.87 -7.82 -2.49
CA GLU A 258 -17.04 -8.69 -2.61
C GLU A 258 -16.70 -10.17 -2.35
N ALA A 259 -15.52 -10.63 -2.77
CA ALA A 259 -15.02 -11.96 -2.46
C ALA A 259 -14.76 -12.13 -0.96
N ALA A 260 -14.15 -11.14 -0.29
CA ALA A 260 -13.92 -11.14 1.15
C ALA A 260 -15.23 -11.10 1.94
N LYS A 261 -16.24 -10.32 1.50
CA LYS A 261 -17.58 -10.30 2.11
C LYS A 261 -18.33 -11.62 1.95
N LYS A 262 -18.16 -12.31 0.81
CA LYS A 262 -18.76 -13.63 0.57
C LYS A 262 -18.01 -14.75 1.28
N ALA A 263 -16.69 -14.63 1.41
CA ALA A 263 -15.80 -15.55 2.12
C ALA A 263 -15.80 -15.29 3.64
N ASN A 264 -16.95 -14.90 4.20
CA ASN A 264 -17.14 -14.82 5.64
C ASN A 264 -16.66 -16.15 6.26
N PRO A 265 -15.65 -16.16 7.16
CA PRO A 265 -15.26 -17.37 7.88
C PRO A 265 -16.48 -17.89 8.66
N PRO A 266 -16.56 -19.17 9.09
CA PRO A 266 -17.59 -19.58 10.03
C PRO A 266 -17.54 -18.59 11.20
N GLY A 267 -18.62 -17.81 11.34
CA GLY A 267 -18.65 -16.67 12.23
C GLY A 267 -18.21 -17.12 13.61
N PHE A 268 -17.35 -16.33 14.25
CA PHE A 268 -17.12 -16.45 15.69
C PHE A 268 -18.50 -16.50 16.35
N ASP A 269 -18.89 -17.69 16.82
CA ASP A 269 -20.18 -17.90 17.46
C ASP A 269 -20.06 -17.35 18.89
N PRO A 270 -20.60 -16.14 19.15
CA PRO A 270 -20.42 -15.50 20.44
C PRO A 270 -21.11 -16.33 21.53
N GLU A 271 -22.09 -17.17 21.21
CA GLU A 271 -22.74 -18.04 22.17
C GLU A 271 -21.90 -19.27 22.49
N ALA A 272 -21.25 -19.88 21.50
CA ALA A 272 -20.31 -20.98 21.76
C ALA A 272 -19.12 -20.51 22.60
N ALA A 273 -18.57 -19.33 22.28
CA ALA A 273 -17.49 -18.72 23.05
C ALA A 273 -17.92 -18.38 24.49
N ARG A 274 -19.15 -17.87 24.69
CA ARG A 274 -19.70 -17.62 26.04
C ARG A 274 -19.87 -18.91 26.84
N ARG A 275 -20.40 -19.97 26.22
CA ARG A 275 -20.56 -21.27 26.89
C ARG A 275 -19.22 -21.88 27.29
N GLU A 276 -18.19 -21.74 26.45
CA GLU A 276 -16.86 -22.20 26.76
C GLU A 276 -16.24 -21.39 27.93
N ILE A 277 -16.41 -20.07 27.94
CA ILE A 277 -15.98 -19.21 29.05
C ILE A 277 -16.70 -19.62 30.34
N ASP A 278 -18.02 -19.81 30.33
CA ASP A 278 -18.79 -20.22 31.50
C ASP A 278 -18.35 -21.60 32.04
N GLN A 279 -18.02 -22.54 31.15
CA GLN A 279 -17.47 -23.84 31.55
C GLN A 279 -16.10 -23.70 32.21
N ARG A 280 -15.21 -22.87 31.64
CA ARG A 280 -13.88 -22.60 32.23
C ARG A 280 -13.99 -21.91 33.57
N VAL A 281 -14.91 -20.96 33.72
CA VAL A 281 -15.19 -20.27 34.99
C VAL A 281 -15.70 -21.27 36.04
N LYS A 282 -16.60 -22.18 35.70
CA LYS A 282 -17.07 -23.23 36.62
C LYS A 282 -15.95 -24.16 37.07
N ILE A 283 -15.08 -24.59 36.15
CA ILE A 283 -13.92 -25.43 36.48
C ILE A 283 -12.97 -24.69 37.44
N LEU A 284 -12.72 -23.40 37.21
CA LEU A 284 -11.89 -22.59 38.09
C LEU A 284 -12.52 -22.40 39.47
N GLN A 285 -13.83 -22.16 39.55
CA GLN A 285 -14.56 -22.07 40.82
C GLN A 285 -14.50 -23.38 41.61
N GLN A 286 -14.67 -24.53 40.95
CA GLN A 286 -14.54 -25.84 41.60
C GLN A 286 -13.12 -26.06 42.14
N LYS A 287 -12.09 -25.76 41.33
CA LYS A 287 -10.70 -25.85 41.78
C LYS A 287 -10.39 -24.92 42.95
N ALA A 288 -10.97 -23.72 42.98
CA ALA A 288 -10.80 -22.79 44.09
C ALA A 288 -11.43 -23.32 45.39
N LEU A 289 -12.61 -23.93 45.31
CA LEU A 289 -13.26 -24.58 46.46
C LEU A 289 -12.46 -25.80 46.94
N ASP A 290 -11.98 -26.64 46.02
CA ASP A 290 -11.14 -27.79 46.36
C ASP A 290 -9.84 -27.38 47.06
N LEU A 291 -9.24 -26.26 46.66
CA LEU A 291 -8.05 -25.71 47.31
C LEU A 291 -8.36 -25.18 48.72
N LEU A 292 -9.48 -24.49 48.92
CA LEU A 292 -9.92 -24.04 50.24
C LEU A 292 -10.20 -25.21 51.18
N ASP A 293 -10.91 -26.25 50.72
CA ASP A 293 -11.16 -27.46 51.51
C ASP A 293 -9.86 -28.16 51.89
N ARG A 294 -8.87 -28.16 50.99
CA ARG A 294 -7.54 -28.71 51.26
C ARG A 294 -6.77 -27.89 52.29
N GLU A 295 -6.84 -26.57 52.23
CA GLU A 295 -6.22 -25.68 53.23
C GLU A 295 -6.87 -25.85 54.60
N GLU A 296 -8.20 -25.98 54.69
CA GLU A 296 -8.88 -26.24 55.97
C GLU A 296 -8.48 -27.59 56.57
N ARG A 297 -8.29 -28.63 55.75
CA ARG A 297 -7.79 -29.93 56.21
C ARG A 297 -6.37 -29.81 56.74
N LEU A 298 -5.48 -29.16 55.99
CA LEU A 298 -4.10 -28.92 56.42
C LEU A 298 -4.04 -28.07 57.69
N ARG A 299 -4.96 -27.12 57.86
CA ARG A 299 -5.05 -26.32 59.08
C ARG A 299 -5.47 -27.16 60.29
N LYS A 300 -6.48 -28.01 60.15
CA LYS A 300 -6.90 -28.95 61.21
C LYS A 300 -5.78 -29.92 61.58
N GLU A 301 -5.09 -30.47 60.58
CA GLU A 301 -3.94 -31.35 60.80
C GLU A 301 -2.79 -30.62 61.54
N ARG A 302 -2.53 -29.35 61.21
CA ARG A 302 -1.56 -28.52 61.95
C ARG A 302 -1.98 -28.27 63.39
N GLU A 303 -3.24 -27.91 63.63
CA GLU A 303 -3.77 -27.68 64.98
C GLU A 303 -3.72 -28.97 65.83
N ASP A 304 -4.00 -30.13 65.24
CA ASP A 304 -3.90 -31.43 65.92
C ASP A 304 -2.44 -31.82 66.23
N LEU A 305 -1.50 -31.53 65.33
CA LEU A 305 -0.06 -31.73 65.57
C LEU A 305 0.47 -30.81 66.66
N GLU A 306 0.06 -29.54 66.67
CA GLU A 306 0.41 -28.58 67.73
C GLU A 306 -0.15 -29.00 69.08
N ARG A 307 -1.37 -29.53 69.14
CA ARG A 307 -1.94 -30.10 70.38
C ARG A 307 -1.15 -31.31 70.88
N ARG A 308 -0.79 -32.24 69.98
CA ARG A 308 0.02 -33.40 70.35
C ARG A 308 1.42 -33.00 70.84
N ALA A 309 2.03 -31.99 70.23
CA ALA A 309 3.32 -31.46 70.65
C ALA A 309 3.27 -30.67 71.97
N ALA A 310 2.09 -30.20 72.39
CA ALA A 310 1.89 -29.51 73.67
C ALA A 310 1.55 -30.48 74.83
N GLU A 311 1.22 -31.74 74.52
CA GLU A 311 0.92 -32.81 75.49
C GLU A 311 2.12 -33.70 75.82
N GLU A 312 3.24 -33.56 75.09
CA GLU A 312 4.56 -34.18 75.38
C GLU A 312 5.46 -33.25 76.20
#